data_AF-A0A6J4T0B0-F1
#
_entry.id   AF-A0A6J4T0B0-F1
#
_cell.length_a   1.000
_cell.length_b   1.000
_cell.length_c   1.000
_cell.angle_alpha   90.00
_cell.angle_beta   90.00
_cell.angle_gamma   90.00
#
_symmetry.space_group_name_H-M   'P 1'
#
loop_
_entity.id
_entity.type
_entity.pdbx_description
1 polymer ?
#
loop_
_entity_poly.entity_id
_entity_poly.type
_entity_poly.pdbx_seq_one_letter_code
_entity_poly.pdbx_strand_id
1 'polypeptide(L)' 'MPQEPAFCKNGHGGTGLKACFDGREWQFGIVAAGELRIGGERVVSARRPAIARPVGGNLVDAEARTALLGILAALESHG' A
#
# COMPACT_ATOMS: atom_id res chain seq x y z
N MET A 1 32.56 5.74 13.15
CA MET A 1 31.40 6.57 13.58
C MET A 1 30.28 5.62 13.94
N PRO A 2 29.70 5.68 15.15
CA PRO A 2 28.58 4.79 15.49
C PRO A 2 27.39 5.14 14.59
N GLN A 3 26.81 4.13 13.95
CA GLN A 3 25.63 4.29 13.09
C GLN A 3 24.42 4.57 14.01
N GLU A 4 23.71 5.68 13.79
CA GLU A 4 22.46 5.95 14.51
C GLU A 4 21.42 4.86 14.19
N PRO A 5 20.70 4.33 15.19
CA PRO A 5 19.66 3.34 14.94
C PRO A 5 18.49 3.96 14.17
N ALA A 6 17.81 3.14 13.36
CA ALA A 6 16.62 3.57 12.63
C ALA A 6 15.59 4.18 13.59
N PHE A 7 15.17 5.42 13.32
CA PHE A 7 14.26 6.16 14.19
C PHE A 7 13.29 7.00 13.37
N CYS A 8 12.01 6.93 13.74
CA CYS A 8 10.99 7.78 13.17
C CYS A 8 10.62 8.89 14.15
N LYS A 9 10.64 10.13 13.67
CA LYS A 9 10.10 11.31 14.36
C LYS A 9 8.80 11.72 13.66
N ASN A 10 7.80 12.07 14.45
CA ASN A 10 6.68 12.84 13.92
C ASN A 10 7.24 14.22 13.56
N GLY A 11 7.17 14.61 12.28
CA GLY A 11 7.78 15.84 11.81
C GLY A 11 7.06 17.05 12.42
N HIS A 12 7.73 17.77 13.32
CA HIS A 12 7.26 19.05 13.85
C HIS A 12 7.65 20.26 12.96
N GLY A 13 8.26 20.03 11.78
CA GLY A 13 8.66 21.10 10.85
C GLY A 13 7.84 21.09 9.57
N GLY A 14 7.28 22.25 9.21
CA GLY A 14 6.80 22.69 7.87
C GLY A 14 5.75 21.85 7.13
N THR A 15 5.97 20.55 6.96
CA THR A 15 5.14 19.65 6.13
C THR A 15 4.18 18.77 6.95
N GLY A 16 4.44 18.59 8.25
CA GLY A 16 3.63 17.73 9.14
C GLY A 16 3.72 16.23 8.82
N LEU A 17 4.60 15.82 7.89
CA LEU A 17 4.78 14.43 7.50
C LEU A 17 5.65 13.67 8.51
N LYS A 18 5.43 12.36 8.63
CA LYS A 18 6.32 11.45 9.37
C LYS A 18 7.69 11.41 8.70
N ALA A 19 8.75 11.56 9.48
CA ALA A 19 10.13 11.44 9.01
C ALA A 19 10.78 10.20 9.63
N CYS A 20 11.29 9.28 8.82
CA CYS A 20 11.97 8.07 9.26
C CYS A 20 13.39 8.01 8.69
N PHE A 21 14.38 7.85 9.56
CA PHE A 21 15.76 7.57 9.13
C PHE A 21 15.98 6.05 9.09
N ASP A 22 16.45 5.53 7.96
CA ASP A 22 16.67 4.08 7.76
C ASP A 22 18.12 3.63 8.03
N GLY A 23 18.98 4.54 8.50
CA GLY A 23 20.41 4.31 8.68
C GLY A 23 21.27 4.90 7.56
N ARG A 24 20.67 5.33 6.43
CA ARG A 24 21.37 5.97 5.31
C ARG A 24 20.75 7.32 4.94
N GLU A 25 19.42 7.39 4.86
CA GLU A 25 18.70 8.58 4.44
C GLU A 25 17.41 8.83 5.23
N TRP A 26 16.95 10.08 5.19
CA TRP A 26 15.67 10.47 5.76
C TRP A 26 14.56 10.29 4.72
N GLN A 27 13.56 9.52 5.08
CA GLN A 27 12.35 9.31 4.30
C GLN A 27 11.20 10.12 4.92
N PHE A 28 10.53 10.92 4.11
CA PHE A 28 9.40 11.74 4.53
C PHE A 28 8.11 11.21 3.92
N GLY A 29 7.06 11.10 4.75
CA GLY A 29 5.74 10.63 4.31
C GLY A 29 5.61 9.11 4.16
N ILE A 30 6.68 8.34 4.40
CA ILE A 30 6.65 6.87 4.35
C ILE A 30 6.26 6.31 5.71
N VAL A 31 5.28 5.40 5.71
CA VAL A 31 4.80 4.70 6.92
C VAL A 31 5.10 3.22 6.79
N ALA A 32 6.10 2.74 7.52
CA ALA A 32 6.29 1.32 7.77
C ALA A 32 5.31 0.85 8.86
N ALA A 33 4.33 0.03 8.48
CA ALA A 33 3.33 -0.55 9.37
C ALA A 33 2.96 -1.97 8.91
N GLY A 34 2.60 -2.85 9.85
CA GLY A 34 2.10 -4.19 9.52
C GLY A 34 0.64 -4.20 9.04
N GLU A 35 -0.16 -3.21 9.46
CA GLU A 35 -1.55 -3.04 9.06
C GLU A 35 -2.00 -1.58 9.29
N LEU A 36 -3.03 -1.16 8.56
CA LEU A 36 -3.76 0.08 8.82
C LEU A 36 -5.09 -0.28 9.49
N ARG A 37 -5.37 0.34 10.64
CA ARG A 37 -6.67 0.27 11.31
C ARG A 37 -7.35 1.63 11.33
N ILE A 38 -8.65 1.68 11.05
CA ILE A 38 -9.49 2.89 11.14
C ILE A 38 -10.70 2.55 11.99
N GLY A 39 -10.94 3.32 13.06
CA GLY A 39 -12.03 3.03 14.00
C GLY A 39 -11.85 1.71 14.77
N GLY A 40 -10.61 1.24 14.92
CA GLY A 40 -10.30 -0.07 15.52
C GLY A 40 -10.34 -1.24 14.54
N GLU A 41 -10.93 -1.06 13.36
CA GLU A 41 -11.07 -2.11 12.35
C GLU A 41 -9.90 -2.14 11.38
N ARG A 42 -9.43 -3.34 11.02
CA ARG A 42 -8.33 -3.52 10.06
C ARG A 42 -8.81 -3.29 8.64
N VAL A 43 -8.27 -2.27 7.98
CA VAL A 43 -8.63 -1.87 6.61
C VAL A 43 -7.58 -2.22 5.56
N VAL A 44 -6.29 -2.25 5.93
CA VAL A 44 -5.19 -2.66 5.02
C VAL A 44 -4.27 -3.62 5.78
N SER A 45 -3.87 -4.70 5.11
CA SER A 45 -2.89 -5.68 5.60
C SER A 45 -1.72 -5.81 4.61
N ALA A 46 -0.78 -6.71 4.89
CA ALA A 46 0.24 -7.09 3.92
C ALA A 46 -0.36 -7.46 2.54
N ARG A 47 0.35 -7.07 1.48
CA ARG A 47 0.00 -7.34 0.08
C ARG A 47 -0.21 -8.84 -0.13
N ARG A 48 -1.32 -9.20 -0.77
CA ARG A 48 -1.64 -10.58 -1.13
C ARG A 48 -1.16 -10.89 -2.55
N PRO A 49 -1.05 -12.18 -2.94
CA PRO A 49 -0.81 -12.55 -4.32
C PRO A 49 -1.87 -11.97 -5.26
N ALA A 50 -1.46 -11.65 -6.50
CA ALA A 50 -2.37 -11.14 -7.52
C ALA A 50 -3.52 -12.12 -7.76
N ILE A 51 -4.71 -11.58 -7.98
CA ILE A 51 -5.90 -12.37 -8.32
C ILE A 51 -5.78 -12.77 -9.80
N ALA A 52 -5.93 -14.06 -10.09
CA ALA A 52 -5.88 -14.54 -11.46
C ALA A 52 -7.00 -13.92 -12.31
N ARG A 53 -6.66 -13.50 -13.52
CA ARG A 53 -7.65 -12.96 -14.46
C ARG A 53 -8.70 -14.03 -14.79
N PRO A 54 -9.99 -13.67 -14.90
CA PRO A 54 -11.03 -14.62 -15.22
C PRO A 54 -10.82 -15.20 -16.63
N VAL A 55 -10.68 -16.52 -16.73
CA VAL A 55 -10.58 -17.26 -18.01
C VAL A 55 -11.85 -18.08 -18.21
N GLY A 56 -12.49 -17.97 -19.38
CA GLY A 56 -13.65 -18.80 -19.76
C GLY A 56 -15.03 -18.17 -19.61
N GLY A 57 -16.06 -19.02 -19.75
CA GLY A 57 -17.49 -18.71 -19.78
C GLY A 57 -18.12 -19.04 -21.15
N ASN A 58 -19.13 -19.92 -21.21
CA ASN A 58 -19.83 -20.25 -22.47
C ASN A 58 -20.64 -19.06 -23.01
N LEU A 59 -21.05 -18.15 -22.11
CA LEU A 59 -21.63 -16.86 -22.44
C LEU A 59 -20.78 -15.79 -21.75
N VAL A 60 -20.03 -15.03 -22.54
CA VAL A 60 -19.18 -13.96 -22.03
C VAL A 60 -19.93 -12.64 -22.12
N ASP A 61 -20.26 -12.07 -20.97
CA ASP A 61 -20.61 -10.66 -20.88
C ASP A 61 -19.31 -9.82 -20.96
N ALA A 62 -19.16 -9.09 -22.07
CA ALA A 62 -17.97 -8.30 -22.35
C ALA A 62 -17.85 -7.06 -21.45
N GLU A 63 -18.98 -6.44 -21.08
CA GLU A 63 -19.00 -5.26 -20.22
C GLU A 63 -18.60 -5.63 -18.79
N ALA A 64 -19.18 -6.71 -18.27
CA ALA A 64 -18.83 -7.25 -16.96
C ALA A 64 -17.35 -7.66 -16.90
N ARG A 65 -16.84 -8.31 -17.94
CA ARG A 65 -15.40 -8.66 -18.02
C ARG A 65 -14.51 -7.43 -18.00
N THR A 66 -14.89 -6.38 -18.72
CA THR A 66 -14.14 -5.12 -18.76
C THR A 66 -14.12 -4.45 -17.39
N ALA A 67 -15.26 -4.39 -16.70
CA ALA A 67 -15.35 -3.84 -15.35
C ALA A 67 -14.48 -4.59 -14.34
N LEU A 68 -14.51 -5.93 -14.36
CA LEU A 68 -13.68 -6.76 -13.48
C LEU A 68 -12.19 -6.55 -13.72
N LEU A 69 -11.75 -6.49 -14.98
CA LEU A 69 -10.35 -6.23 -15.31
C LEU A 69 -9.91 -4.82 -14.86
N GLY A 70 -10.79 -3.82 -14.95
CA GLY A 70 -10.53 -2.48 -14.43
C GLY A 70 -10.34 -2.45 -12.91
N ILE A 71 -11.18 -3.18 -12.17
CA ILE A 71 -11.04 -3.30 -10.71
C ILE A 71 -9.73 -3.99 -10.35
N LEU A 72 -9.38 -5.09 -11.03
CA LEU A 72 -8.11 -5.79 -10.79
C LEU A 72 -6.90 -4.88 -11.05
N ALA A 73 -6.92 -4.12 -12.15
CA ALA A 73 -5.85 -3.17 -12.47
C ALA A 73 -5.72 -2.07 -11.39
N ALA A 74 -6.83 -1.56 -10.87
CA ALA A 74 -6.82 -0.57 -9.80
C ALA A 74 -6.21 -1.13 -8.50
N LEU A 75 -6.56 -2.37 -8.14
CA LEU A 75 -6.00 -3.04 -6.95
C LEU A 75 -4.50 -3.35 -7.12
N GLU A 76 -4.08 -3.83 -8.29
CA GLU A 76 -2.67 -4.11 -8.59
C GLU A 76 -1.81 -2.84 -8.58
N SER A 77 -2.34 -1.72 -9.08
CA SER A 77 -1.66 -0.43 -9.04
C SER A 77 -1.60 0.16 -7.63
N HIS A 78 -2.52 -0.21 -6.74
CA HIS A 78 -2.53 0.27 -5.37
C HIS A 78 -1.43 -0.40 -4.53
N GLY A 79 -1.22 -1.71 -4.70
CA GLY A 79 -0.27 -2.49 -3.92
C GLY A 79 -0.80 -3.87 -3.62
#